data_AF-L1P286-F1
#
_entry.id   AF-L1P286-F1
#
_cell.length_a   1.000
_cell.length_b   1.000
_cell.length_c   1.000
_cell.angle_alpha   90.00
_cell.angle_beta   90.00
_cell.angle_gamma   90.00
#
_symmetry.space_group_name_H-M   'P 1'
#
loop_
_entity.id
_entity.type
_entity.pdbx_description
1 polymer ?
#
loop_
_entity_poly.entity_id
_entity_poly.type
_entity_poly.pdbx_seq_one_letter_code
_entity_poly.pdbx_strand_id
1 'polypeptide(L)'
;MGENNSWLKREIAQGFVMLAALNLKGRPASADLTAVAELWLGILGGRSWQPEHDGIRIQAAFRAIAASSSEWPNPADLIKHLPPPEVRMVPRLEKKYQPTEYGKAQSAKLKKMVGRLKNAPCMNGDWIHGPRHRSVDECKRIYAERQKDK
;
A
#
# COMPACT_ATOMS: atom_id res chain seq x y z
N MET A 1 10.11 12.70 14.38
CA MET A 1 9.81 13.06 12.97
C MET A 1 10.75 14.16 12.42
N GLY A 2 11.93 14.40 13.02
CA GLY A 2 12.76 15.58 12.66
C GLY A 2 13.90 15.34 11.66
N GLU A 3 14.49 14.14 11.59
CA GLU A 3 15.72 13.94 10.81
C GLU A 3 15.50 13.55 9.34
N ASN A 4 14.48 12.74 9.05
CA ASN A 4 14.15 12.31 7.68
C ASN A 4 13.74 13.46 6.75
N ASN A 5 13.39 14.64 7.28
CA ASN A 5 12.97 15.76 6.45
C ASN A 5 14.16 16.60 5.94
N SER A 6 15.35 16.46 6.55
CA SER A 6 16.52 17.28 6.25
C SER A 6 17.07 17.03 4.84
N TRP A 7 17.20 15.76 4.44
CA TRP A 7 17.70 15.40 3.12
C TRP A 7 16.69 15.74 2.03
N LEU A 8 15.39 15.46 2.24
CA LEU A 8 14.35 15.76 1.26
C LEU A 8 14.25 17.27 1.01
N LYS A 9 14.32 18.09 2.07
CA LYS A 9 14.38 19.55 1.96
C LYS A 9 15.55 20.00 1.09
N ARG A 10 16.73 19.39 1.25
CA ARG A 10 17.92 19.69 0.44
C ARG A 10 17.70 19.35 -1.03
N GLU A 11 17.16 18.17 -1.33
CA GLU A 11 16.93 17.74 -2.72
C GLU A 11 15.89 18.63 -3.42
N ILE A 12 14.82 19.02 -2.73
CA ILE A 12 13.83 19.97 -3.25
C ILE A 12 14.46 21.33 -3.49
N ALA A 13 15.24 21.86 -2.54
CA ALA A 13 15.91 23.16 -2.70
C ALA A 13 16.85 23.18 -3.92
N GLN A 14 17.64 22.12 -4.12
CA GLN A 14 18.52 21.98 -5.29
C GLN A 14 17.73 21.94 -6.60
N GLY A 15 16.64 21.17 -6.64
CA GLY A 15 15.74 21.13 -7.80
C GLY A 15 15.11 22.48 -8.13
N PHE A 16 14.71 23.23 -7.10
CA PHE A 16 14.12 24.56 -7.24
C PHE A 16 15.11 25.58 -7.79
N VAL A 17 16.35 25.59 -7.30
CA VAL A 17 17.41 26.48 -7.83
C VAL A 17 17.64 26.19 -9.32
N MET A 18 17.68 24.91 -9.71
CA MET A 18 17.84 24.51 -11.10
C MET A 18 16.67 24.96 -11.98
N LEU A 19 15.42 24.74 -11.55
CA LEU A 19 14.24 25.19 -12.31
C LEU A 19 14.16 26.72 -12.38
N ALA A 20 14.54 27.41 -11.29
CA ALA A 20 14.54 28.87 -11.25
C ALA A 20 15.50 29.46 -12.29
N ALA A 21 16.62 28.80 -12.58
CA ALA A 21 17.56 29.24 -13.62
C ALA A 21 16.97 29.21 -15.04
N LEU A 22 15.95 28.39 -15.31
CA LEU A 22 15.34 28.21 -16.64
C LEU A 22 14.25 29.25 -16.99
N ASN A 23 13.92 30.15 -16.05
CA ASN A 23 12.91 31.20 -16.21
C ASN A 23 11.58 30.73 -16.87
N LEU A 24 11.09 29.57 -16.40
CA LEU A 24 9.87 28.94 -16.92
C LEU A 24 8.64 29.83 -16.72
N LYS A 25 7.64 29.66 -17.59
CA LYS A 25 6.37 30.37 -17.48
C LYS A 25 5.65 29.99 -16.18
N GLY A 26 5.14 30.98 -15.44
CA GLY A 26 4.48 30.74 -14.15
C GLY A 26 5.44 30.50 -12.98
N ARG A 27 6.73 30.78 -13.14
CA ARG A 27 7.71 30.74 -12.06
C ARG A 27 7.30 31.71 -10.92
N PRO A 28 7.30 31.26 -9.65
CA PRO A 28 7.12 32.14 -8.50
C PRO A 28 8.18 33.24 -8.43
N ALA A 29 7.89 34.35 -7.75
CA ALA A 29 8.90 35.37 -7.51
C ALA A 29 10.06 34.81 -6.67
N SER A 30 11.27 35.34 -6.86
CA SER A 30 12.46 34.83 -6.15
C SER A 30 12.32 34.92 -4.63
N ALA A 31 11.59 35.91 -4.12
CA ALA A 31 11.29 36.07 -2.70
C ALA A 31 10.39 34.95 -2.15
N ASP A 32 9.52 34.38 -3.00
CA ASP A 32 8.52 33.39 -2.62
C ASP A 32 9.00 31.94 -2.82
N LEU A 33 10.12 31.73 -3.53
CA LEU A 33 10.63 30.39 -3.84
C LEU A 33 10.83 29.52 -2.58
N THR A 34 11.31 30.11 -1.50
CA THR A 34 11.51 29.41 -0.22
C THR A 34 10.17 28.93 0.35
N ALA A 35 9.15 29.78 0.36
CA ALA A 35 7.82 29.42 0.86
C ALA A 35 7.18 28.31 0.00
N VAL A 36 7.34 28.39 -1.32
CA VAL A 36 6.84 27.34 -2.23
C VAL A 36 7.59 26.02 -2.01
N ALA A 37 8.90 26.05 -1.78
CA ALA A 37 9.68 24.84 -1.47
C ALA A 37 9.24 24.18 -0.15
N GLU A 38 8.90 24.99 0.86
CA GLU A 38 8.37 24.48 2.13
C GLU A 38 6.98 23.86 1.98
N LEU A 39 6.11 24.45 1.15
CA LEU A 39 4.82 23.86 0.78
C LEU A 39 5.02 22.49 0.10
N TRP A 40 5.96 22.39 -0.84
CA TRP A 40 6.30 21.13 -1.50
C TRP A 40 6.82 20.10 -0.51
N LEU A 41 7.66 20.49 0.44
CA LEU A 41 8.14 19.61 1.49
C LEU A 41 6.99 19.08 2.35
N GLY A 42 6.00 19.91 2.69
CA GLY A 42 4.81 19.49 3.42
C GLY A 42 3.97 18.48 2.64
N ILE A 43 3.76 18.70 1.34
CA ILE A 43 2.99 17.80 0.47
C ILE A 43 3.73 16.48 0.25
N LEU A 44 5.02 16.54 -0.11
CA LEU A 44 5.82 15.36 -0.42
C LEU A 44 6.20 14.58 0.84
N GLY A 45 6.35 15.25 1.99
CA GLY A 45 6.66 14.64 3.28
C GLY A 45 5.59 13.67 3.81
N GLY A 46 4.36 13.73 3.28
CA GLY A 46 3.31 12.75 3.59
C GLY A 46 3.56 11.35 3.02
N ARG A 47 4.58 11.18 2.17
CA ARG A 47 4.95 9.90 1.56
C ARG A 47 6.11 9.23 2.29
N SER A 48 6.12 7.89 2.30
CA SER A 48 7.28 7.12 2.73
C SER A 48 8.39 7.18 1.68
N TRP A 49 9.50 7.81 2.04
CA TRP A 49 10.71 7.91 1.23
C TRP A 49 11.85 7.11 1.84
N GLN A 50 12.74 6.61 0.97
CA GLN A 50 13.98 5.91 1.30
C GLN A 50 15.16 6.79 0.88
N PRO A 51 15.87 7.45 1.81
CA PRO A 51 16.93 8.41 1.49
C PRO A 51 17.99 7.86 0.51
N GLU A 52 18.32 6.57 0.64
CA GLU A 52 19.37 5.89 -0.11
C GLU A 52 19.05 5.75 -1.60
N HIS A 53 17.76 5.64 -1.94
CA HIS A 53 17.30 5.40 -3.31
C HIS A 53 16.59 6.61 -3.90
N ASP A 54 15.82 7.32 -3.08
CA ASP A 54 14.91 8.35 -3.57
C ASP A 54 15.58 9.70 -3.82
N GLY A 55 16.73 9.99 -3.20
CA GLY A 55 17.48 11.21 -3.47
C GLY A 55 17.86 11.33 -4.96
N ILE A 56 18.47 10.28 -5.51
CA ILE A 56 18.87 10.24 -6.93
C ILE A 56 17.65 10.31 -7.85
N ARG A 57 16.54 9.65 -7.47
CA ARG A 57 15.30 9.65 -8.25
C ARG A 57 14.64 11.03 -8.30
N ILE A 58 14.64 11.77 -7.18
CA ILE A 58 14.10 13.12 -7.11
C ILE A 58 14.95 14.07 -7.97
N GLN A 59 16.28 14.01 -7.85
CA GLN A 59 17.17 14.80 -8.71
C GLN A 59 16.94 14.50 -10.20
N ALA A 60 16.80 13.23 -10.57
CA ALA A 60 16.52 12.82 -11.95
C ALA A 60 15.14 13.33 -12.43
N ALA A 61 14.12 13.30 -11.58
CA ALA A 61 12.79 13.84 -11.90
C ALA A 61 12.85 15.35 -12.18
N PHE A 62 13.54 16.12 -11.34
CA PHE A 62 13.74 17.55 -11.57
C PHE A 62 14.48 17.83 -12.88
N ARG A 63 15.52 17.03 -13.21
CA ARG A 63 16.25 17.16 -14.48
C ARG A 63 15.36 16.83 -15.68
N ALA A 64 14.52 15.81 -15.57
CA ALA A 64 13.57 15.46 -16.62
C ALA A 64 12.57 16.59 -16.86
N ILE A 65 12.00 17.17 -15.79
CA ILE A 65 11.08 18.32 -15.88
C ILE A 65 11.79 19.52 -16.50
N ALA A 66 13.00 19.84 -16.05
CA ALA A 66 13.81 20.92 -16.59
C ALA A 66 14.08 20.77 -18.10
N ALA A 67 14.20 19.54 -18.59
CA ALA A 67 14.42 19.26 -20.01
C ALA A 67 13.13 19.29 -20.85
N SER A 68 11.97 18.96 -20.26
CA SER A 68 10.72 18.75 -21.02
C SER A 68 9.64 19.80 -20.80
N SER A 69 9.65 20.53 -19.69
CA SER A 69 8.56 21.43 -19.30
C SER A 69 8.82 22.87 -19.73
N SER A 70 7.81 23.52 -20.31
CA SER A 70 7.81 24.96 -20.60
C SER A 70 7.20 25.81 -19.47
N GLU A 71 6.49 25.17 -18.54
CA GLU A 71 5.79 25.81 -17.42
C GLU A 71 6.35 25.34 -16.08
N TRP A 72 6.19 26.17 -15.05
CA TRP A 72 6.61 25.84 -13.70
C TRP A 72 5.82 24.63 -13.19
N PRO A 73 6.49 23.56 -12.74
CA PRO A 73 5.83 22.31 -12.37
C PRO A 73 5.03 22.46 -11.08
N ASN A 74 4.10 21.52 -10.84
CA ASN A 74 3.48 21.29 -9.54
C ASN A 74 4.08 20.04 -8.85
N PRO A 75 3.81 19.78 -7.55
CA PRO A 75 4.32 18.58 -6.86
C PRO A 75 3.88 17.26 -7.50
N ALA A 76 2.70 17.22 -8.12
CA ALA A 76 2.19 16.03 -8.79
C ALA A 76 3.00 15.71 -10.05
N ASP A 77 3.50 16.72 -10.76
CA ASP A 77 4.34 16.55 -11.93
C ASP A 77 5.69 15.97 -11.53
N LEU A 78 6.28 16.39 -10.40
CA LEU A 78 7.47 15.74 -9.85
C LEU A 78 7.24 14.25 -9.63
N ILE A 79 6.08 13.86 -9.08
CA ILE A 79 5.75 12.45 -8.83
C ILE A 79 5.61 11.66 -10.14
N LYS A 80 5.00 12.25 -11.17
CA LYS A 80 4.87 11.63 -12.49
C LYS A 80 6.22 11.41 -13.16
N HIS A 81 7.16 12.33 -12.97
CA HIS A 81 8.50 12.28 -13.54
C HIS A 81 9.52 11.47 -12.72
N LEU A 82 9.12 10.89 -11.58
CA LEU A 82 9.99 9.99 -10.82
C LEU A 82 10.33 8.74 -11.64
N PRO A 83 11.63 8.46 -11.87
CA PRO A 83 12.04 7.18 -12.45
C PRO A 83 11.50 6.03 -11.59
N PRO A 84 11.16 4.87 -12.18
CA PRO A 84 10.81 3.69 -11.39
C PRO A 84 11.95 3.35 -10.42
N PRO A 85 11.64 2.88 -9.20
CA PRO A 85 12.69 2.45 -8.27
C PRO A 85 13.51 1.34 -8.92
N GLU A 86 14.83 1.33 -8.69
CA GLU A 86 15.69 0.24 -9.13
C GLU A 86 15.21 -1.07 -8.47
N VAL A 87 14.55 -1.91 -9.26
CA VAL A 87 14.17 -3.25 -8.81
C VAL A 87 15.44 -4.09 -8.81
N ARG A 88 16.10 -4.17 -7.65
CA ARG A 88 17.13 -5.19 -7.46
C ARG A 88 16.42 -6.54 -7.51
N MET A 89 16.65 -7.28 -8.59
CA MET A 89 16.24 -8.67 -8.68
C MET A 89 17.02 -9.43 -7.60
N VAL A 90 16.38 -9.60 -6.44
CA VAL A 90 16.90 -10.51 -5.43
C VAL A 90 16.92 -11.90 -6.04
N PRO A 91 18.03 -12.66 -5.90
CA PRO A 91 18.08 -14.04 -6.36
C PRO A 91 16.85 -14.77 -5.83
N ARG A 92 16.13 -15.44 -6.73
CA ARG A 92 15.04 -16.31 -6.32
C ARG A 92 15.60 -17.24 -5.25
N LEU A 93 15.03 -17.21 -4.05
CA LEU A 93 15.41 -18.16 -2.99
C LEU A 93 15.29 -19.57 -3.55
N GLU A 94 16.42 -20.20 -3.87
CA GLU A 94 16.46 -21.52 -4.50
C GLU A 94 15.82 -22.57 -3.60
N LYS A 95 16.02 -22.39 -2.28
CA LYS A 95 15.48 -23.27 -1.25
C LYS A 95 14.10 -22.77 -0.83
N LYS A 96 13.07 -23.34 -1.45
CA LYS A 96 11.72 -23.33 -0.87
C LYS A 96 11.78 -23.90 0.56
N TYR A 97 11.00 -23.33 1.46
CA TYR A 97 10.90 -23.82 2.84
C TYR A 97 10.61 -25.33 2.85
N GLN A 98 11.48 -26.11 3.50
CA GLN A 98 11.25 -27.52 3.75
C GLN A 98 10.98 -27.70 5.26
N PRO A 99 9.84 -28.30 5.66
CA PRO A 99 9.56 -28.57 7.05
C PRO A 99 10.64 -29.50 7.64
N THR A 100 11.21 -29.10 8.79
CA THR A 100 12.07 -29.97 9.60
C THR A 100 11.31 -31.19 10.10
N GLU A 101 12.02 -32.26 10.46
CA GLU A 101 11.41 -33.49 11.02
C GLU A 101 10.54 -33.19 12.24
N TYR A 102 10.99 -32.29 13.12
CA TYR A 102 10.17 -31.78 14.23
C TYR A 102 8.89 -31.08 13.74
N GLY A 103 8.99 -30.23 12.71
CA GLY A 103 7.85 -29.55 12.10
C GLY A 103 6.84 -30.52 11.47
N LYS A 104 7.31 -31.59 10.82
CA LYS A 104 6.46 -32.67 10.31
C LYS A 104 5.76 -33.41 11.47
N ALA A 105 6.49 -33.75 12.54
CA ALA A 105 5.91 -34.41 13.71
C ALA A 105 4.84 -33.54 14.40
N GLN A 106 5.10 -32.24 14.56
CA GLN A 106 4.18 -31.32 15.20
C GLN A 106 2.95 -31.05 14.33
N SER A 107 3.11 -30.89 13.02
CA SER A 107 1.98 -30.77 12.09
C SER A 107 1.12 -32.02 12.05
N ALA A 108 1.72 -33.22 12.13
CA ALA A 108 0.98 -34.47 12.25
C ALA A 108 0.16 -34.55 13.56
N LYS A 109 0.74 -34.12 14.70
CA LYS A 109 0.03 -34.03 15.98
C LYS A 109 -1.14 -33.04 15.91
N LEU A 110 -0.91 -31.84 15.36
CA LEU A 110 -1.96 -30.83 15.15
C LEU A 110 -3.07 -31.37 14.26
N LYS A 111 -2.73 -32.04 13.15
CA LYS A 111 -3.72 -32.64 12.24
C LYS A 111 -4.58 -33.70 12.94
N LYS A 112 -4.00 -34.53 13.83
CA LYS A 112 -4.75 -35.48 14.65
C LYS A 112 -5.68 -34.78 15.65
N MET A 113 -5.21 -33.74 16.34
CA MET A 113 -6.02 -32.97 17.28
C MET A 113 -7.19 -32.26 16.59
N VAL A 114 -6.92 -31.55 15.49
CA VAL A 114 -7.96 -30.89 14.69
C VAL A 114 -8.93 -31.90 14.08
N GLY A 115 -8.44 -33.06 13.65
CA GLY A 115 -9.28 -34.15 13.16
C GLY A 115 -10.29 -34.65 14.19
N ARG A 116 -9.91 -34.72 15.47
CA ARG A 116 -10.84 -35.06 16.57
C ARG A 116 -11.89 -33.98 16.78
N LEU A 117 -11.51 -32.72 16.64
CA LEU A 117 -12.44 -31.59 16.78
C LEU A 117 -13.50 -31.56 15.68
N LYS A 118 -13.19 -32.01 14.45
CA LYS A 118 -14.18 -32.01 13.34
C LYS A 118 -15.49 -32.71 13.67
N ASN A 119 -15.46 -33.76 14.49
CA ASN A 119 -16.64 -34.50 14.90
C ASN A 119 -17.14 -34.09 16.30
N ALA A 120 -16.50 -33.12 16.94
CA ALA A 120 -16.95 -32.60 18.22
C ALA A 120 -18.23 -31.79 18.02
N PRO A 121 -19.16 -31.80 18.99
CA PRO A 121 -20.39 -31.02 18.91
C PRO A 121 -20.09 -29.56 18.58
N CYS A 122 -19.06 -28.96 19.18
CA CYS A 122 -18.70 -27.56 18.96
C CYS A 122 -18.35 -27.15 17.53
N MET A 123 -18.08 -28.10 16.63
CA MET A 123 -17.82 -27.83 15.21
C MET A 123 -19.06 -27.99 14.33
N ASN A 124 -20.17 -28.51 14.85
CA ASN A 124 -21.47 -28.50 14.18
C ASN A 124 -22.13 -27.15 14.43
N GLY A 125 -22.47 -26.36 13.40
CA GLY A 125 -23.12 -25.05 13.56
C GLY A 125 -24.43 -25.06 14.38
N ASP A 126 -25.07 -26.22 14.49
CA ASP A 126 -26.33 -26.42 15.21
C ASP A 126 -26.13 -26.83 16.69
N TRP A 127 -24.90 -26.83 17.21
CA TRP A 127 -24.58 -27.42 18.52
C TRP A 127 -25.03 -26.60 19.74
N ILE A 128 -24.97 -25.28 19.67
CA ILE A 128 -25.47 -24.39 20.74
C ILE A 128 -26.97 -24.10 20.53
N HIS A 129 -27.39 -23.94 19.28
CA HIS A 129 -28.70 -23.38 18.95
C HIS A 129 -29.74 -24.44 18.57
N GLY A 130 -29.37 -25.73 18.52
CA GLY A 130 -30.20 -26.81 17.99
C GLY A 130 -30.35 -26.72 16.46
N PRO A 131 -31.01 -27.70 15.81
CA PRO A 131 -31.31 -27.61 14.37
C PRO A 131 -32.03 -26.29 14.10
N ARG A 132 -31.51 -25.47 13.17
CA ARG A 132 -32.18 -24.23 12.76
C ARG A 132 -33.67 -24.51 12.50
N HIS A 133 -34.52 -23.84 13.25
CA HIS A 133 -35.96 -24.07 13.20
C HIS A 133 -36.49 -23.82 11.79
N ARG A 134 -36.96 -24.91 11.15
CA ARG A 134 -37.60 -25.02 9.83
C ARG A 134 -36.69 -24.81 8.62
N SER A 135 -36.76 -25.74 7.67
CA SER A 135 -36.08 -25.59 6.38
C SER A 135 -36.71 -24.46 5.55
N VAL A 136 -35.98 -23.90 4.60
CA VAL A 136 -36.51 -22.87 3.68
C VAL A 136 -37.73 -23.39 2.92
N ASP A 137 -37.73 -24.66 2.54
CA ASP A 137 -38.84 -25.29 1.83
C ASP A 137 -40.08 -25.48 2.72
N GLU A 138 -39.86 -25.80 4.00
CA GLU A 138 -40.92 -25.86 5.01
C GLU A 138 -41.53 -24.45 5.24
N CYS A 139 -40.70 -23.41 5.34
CA CYS A 139 -41.17 -22.02 5.43
C CYS A 139 -41.98 -21.60 4.19
N LYS A 140 -41.53 -21.99 2.98
CA LYS A 140 -42.27 -21.73 1.73
C LYS A 140 -43.61 -22.45 1.68
N ARG A 141 -43.69 -23.72 2.12
CA ARG A 141 -44.96 -24.45 2.22
C ARG A 141 -45.93 -23.77 3.17
N ILE A 142 -45.49 -23.45 4.38
CA ILE A 142 -46.33 -22.76 5.38
C ILE A 142 -46.81 -21.41 4.85
N TYR A 143 -45.96 -20.67 4.13
CA TYR A 143 -46.36 -19.39 3.51
C TYR A 143 -47.42 -19.60 2.42
N ALA A 144 -47.22 -20.59 1.53
CA ALA A 144 -48.15 -20.89 0.45
C ALA A 144 -49.51 -21.38 0.98
N GLU A 145 -49.54 -22.18 2.05
CA GLU A 145 -50.78 -22.59 2.72
C GLU A 145 -51.53 -21.38 3.28
N ARG A 146 -50.85 -20.44 3.96
CA ARG A 146 -51.50 -19.20 4.44
C ARG A 146 -52.05 -18.29 3.34
N GLN A 147 -51.51 -18.35 2.13
CA GLN A 147 -52.03 -17.58 1.00
C GLN A 147 -53.29 -18.21 0.39
N LYS A 148 -53.56 -19.50 0.63
CA LYS A 148 -54.77 -20.18 0.16
C LYS A 148 -55.97 -19.96 1.08
N ASP A 149 -55.71 -19.68 2.36
CA ASP A 149 -56.74 -19.39 3.37
C ASP A 149 -57.15 -17.90 3.43
N LYS A 150 -56.62 -17.06 2.53
CA LYS A 150 -56.98 -15.65 2.35
C LYS A 150 -57.75 -15.44 1.06
#